data_AF-A0A832NI60-F1
#
_entry.id   AF-A0A832NI60-F1
#
_cell.length_a   1.000
_cell.length_b   1.000
_cell.length_c   1.000
_cell.angle_alpha   90.00
_cell.angle_beta   90.00
_cell.angle_gamma   90.00
#
_symmetry.space_group_name_H-M   'P 1'
#
loop_
_entity.id
_entity.type
_entity.pdbx_description
1 polymer ?
#
loop_
_entity_poly.entity_id
_entity_poly.type
_entity_poly.pdbx_seq_one_letter_code
_entity_poly.pdbx_strand_id
1 'polypeptide(L)'
;MTFLVSAWRELAERGVSEDIVVLAKSTVSRFLVPSKITKETIKHYVKKALRNSVWYKLRQESRALLLASRFLLVVKSPVLKSILREVFLEIELYTLRGKAVFYGVLVALRQGLLEALGNLKRLITLGVGYLNLPVMWRVLG
;
A
#
# COMPACT_ATOMS: atom_id res chain seq x y z
N MET A 1 -14.02 -2.51 -8.04
CA MET A 1 -13.54 -1.33 -7.27
C MET A 1 -12.21 -1.67 -6.62
N THR A 2 -11.18 -0.86 -6.85
CA THR A 2 -9.90 -1.02 -6.16
C THR A 2 -10.06 -0.56 -4.71
N PHE A 3 -9.43 -1.25 -3.75
CA PHE A 3 -9.43 -0.91 -2.32
C PHE A 3 -9.00 0.53 -2.07
N LEU A 4 -8.13 1.06 -2.93
CA LEU A 4 -7.78 2.45 -2.94
C LEU A 4 -9.03 3.33 -3.15
N VAL A 5 -9.81 3.13 -4.20
CA VAL A 5 -11.00 3.96 -4.46
C VAL A 5 -12.01 3.88 -3.30
N SER A 6 -12.18 2.72 -2.67
CA SER A 6 -13.05 2.61 -1.49
C SER A 6 -12.46 3.30 -0.25
N ALA A 7 -11.16 3.13 0.01
CA ALA A 7 -10.49 3.76 1.15
C ALA A 7 -10.41 5.29 0.96
N TRP A 8 -10.20 5.76 -0.26
CA TRP A 8 -10.25 7.17 -0.62
C TRP A 8 -11.64 7.75 -0.46
N ARG A 9 -12.71 7.04 -0.87
CA ARG A 9 -14.08 7.49 -0.60
C ARG A 9 -14.35 7.59 0.90
N GLU A 10 -13.96 6.57 1.67
CA GLU A 10 -14.11 6.58 3.13
C GLU A 10 -13.33 7.72 3.80
N LEU A 11 -12.15 8.07 3.28
CA LEU A 11 -11.32 9.18 3.79
C LEU A 11 -11.84 10.55 3.34
N ALA A 12 -12.34 10.66 2.11
CA ALA A 12 -12.90 11.89 1.55
C ALA A 12 -14.23 12.26 2.20
N GLU A 13 -15.09 11.27 2.50
CA GLU A 13 -16.32 11.44 3.29
C GLU A 13 -16.03 11.94 4.71
N ARG A 14 -14.79 11.72 5.20
CA ARG A 14 -14.32 12.16 6.51
C ARG A 14 -13.47 13.43 6.47
N GLY A 15 -13.35 14.09 5.33
CA GLY A 15 -12.64 15.38 5.22
C GLY A 15 -11.12 15.32 5.32
N VAL A 16 -10.51 14.14 5.12
CA VAL A 16 -9.05 14.01 5.09
C VAL A 16 -8.50 14.65 3.81
N SER A 17 -7.51 15.55 3.94
CA SER A 17 -6.91 16.22 2.80
C SER A 17 -6.15 15.26 1.88
N GLU A 18 -6.19 15.52 0.58
CA GLU A 18 -5.56 14.69 -0.45
C GLU A 18 -4.04 14.55 -0.24
N ASP A 19 -3.40 15.61 0.28
CA ASP A 19 -1.98 15.66 0.60
C ASP A 19 -1.55 14.62 1.65
N ILE A 20 -2.38 14.41 2.68
CA ILE A 20 -2.12 13.45 3.75
C ILE A 20 -2.07 12.03 3.18
N VAL A 21 -2.95 11.72 2.24
CA VAL A 21 -3.03 10.38 1.67
C VAL A 21 -1.89 10.14 0.67
N VAL A 22 -1.48 11.16 -0.09
CA VAL A 22 -0.27 11.09 -0.93
C VAL A 22 0.96 10.82 -0.07
N LEU A 23 1.09 11.50 1.07
CA LEU A 23 2.19 11.32 2.01
C LEU A 23 2.14 9.93 2.69
N ALA A 24 0.94 9.43 2.99
CA ALA A 24 0.77 8.08 3.50
C ALA A 24 1.22 7.02 2.47
N LYS A 25 0.83 7.18 1.20
CA LYS A 25 1.27 6.29 0.11
C LYS A 25 2.78 6.30 -0.06
N SER A 26 3.40 7.48 -0.07
CA SER A 26 4.85 7.60 -0.24
C SER A 26 5.60 6.90 0.91
N THR A 27 5.12 7.06 2.14
CA THR A 27 5.67 6.41 3.34
C THR A 27 5.52 4.89 3.27
N VAL A 28 4.34 4.38 2.92
CA VAL A 28 4.11 2.94 2.72
C VAL A 28 5.03 2.38 1.62
N SER A 29 5.15 3.09 0.50
CA SER A 29 6.01 2.69 -0.62
C SER A 29 7.47 2.56 -0.23
N ARG A 30 7.94 3.47 0.63
CA ARG A 30 9.32 3.52 1.09
C ARG A 30 9.66 2.29 1.95
N PHE A 31 8.74 1.85 2.80
CA PHE A 31 8.99 0.72 3.70
C PHE A 31 8.69 -0.65 3.11
N LEU A 32 7.64 -0.76 2.29
CA LEU A 32 7.13 -2.07 1.87
C LEU A 32 7.52 -2.46 0.44
N VAL A 33 7.78 -1.49 -0.44
CA VAL A 33 8.07 -1.78 -1.86
C VAL A 33 9.58 -1.84 -2.11
N PRO A 34 10.10 -2.95 -2.66
CA PRO A 34 11.54 -3.12 -2.85
C PRO A 34 12.11 -2.10 -3.85
N SER A 35 13.34 -1.63 -3.58
CA SER A 35 14.04 -0.65 -4.44
C SER A 35 14.55 -1.25 -5.75
N LYS A 36 14.95 -2.52 -5.75
CA LYS A 36 15.36 -3.30 -6.92
C LYS A 36 14.25 -4.28 -7.28
N ILE A 37 13.86 -4.31 -8.56
CA ILE A 37 12.83 -5.21 -9.08
C ILE A 37 13.52 -6.27 -9.93
N THR A 38 13.59 -7.49 -9.39
CA THR A 38 14.09 -8.68 -10.07
C THR A 38 12.95 -9.64 -10.40
N LYS A 39 13.23 -10.65 -11.22
CA LYS A 39 12.31 -11.75 -11.50
C LYS A 39 11.70 -12.38 -10.25
N GLU A 40 12.51 -12.59 -9.22
CA GLU A 40 12.11 -13.19 -7.95
C GLU A 40 11.12 -12.28 -7.21
N THR A 41 11.38 -10.97 -7.21
CA THR A 41 10.45 -10.00 -6.60
C THR A 41 9.09 -10.02 -7.29
N ILE A 42 9.06 -10.04 -8.62
CA ILE A 42 7.80 -10.10 -9.39
C ILE A 42 7.06 -11.40 -9.08
N LYS A 43 7.75 -12.55 -9.11
CA LYS A 43 7.16 -13.84 -8.73
C LYS A 43 6.61 -13.84 -7.30
N HIS A 44 7.33 -13.22 -6.36
CA HIS A 44 6.87 -13.08 -4.98
C HIS A 44 5.57 -12.28 -4.91
N TYR A 45 5.51 -11.12 -5.57
CA TYR A 45 4.31 -10.27 -5.58
C TYR A 45 3.12 -10.92 -6.29
N VAL A 46 3.34 -11.67 -7.38
CA VAL A 46 2.28 -12.45 -8.03
C VAL A 46 1.73 -13.51 -7.07
N LYS A 47 2.60 -14.30 -6.43
CA LYS A 47 2.18 -15.28 -5.41
C LYS A 47 1.42 -14.61 -4.26
N LYS A 48 1.92 -13.47 -3.79
CA LYS A 48 1.31 -12.68 -2.70
C LYS A 48 -0.07 -12.14 -3.08
N ALA A 49 -0.24 -11.65 -4.31
CA ALA A 49 -1.52 -11.17 -4.82
C ALA A 49 -2.55 -12.30 -4.95
N LEU A 50 -2.13 -13.49 -5.40
CA LEU A 50 -2.99 -14.67 -5.46
C LEU A 50 -3.41 -15.13 -4.06
N ARG A 51 -2.47 -15.27 -3.12
CA ARG A 51 -2.75 -15.69 -1.73
C ARG A 51 -3.73 -14.77 -1.01
N ASN A 52 -3.63 -13.46 -1.23
CA ASN A 52 -4.52 -12.48 -0.62
C ASN A 52 -5.80 -12.22 -1.45
N SER A 53 -6.05 -13.00 -2.51
CA SER A 53 -7.18 -12.80 -3.44
C SER A 53 -7.28 -11.40 -4.05
N VAL A 54 -6.14 -10.69 -4.11
CA VAL A 54 -6.01 -9.34 -4.67
C VAL A 54 -5.88 -9.39 -6.18
N TRP A 55 -5.35 -10.50 -6.71
CA TRP A 55 -5.14 -10.71 -8.14
C TRP A 55 -6.37 -10.34 -8.97
N TYR A 56 -7.57 -10.78 -8.56
CA TYR A 56 -8.82 -10.52 -9.27
C TYR A 56 -9.35 -9.09 -9.10
N LYS A 57 -8.85 -8.34 -8.11
CA LYS A 57 -9.23 -6.95 -7.85
C LYS A 57 -8.33 -5.94 -8.57
N LEU A 58 -7.15 -6.37 -9.03
CA LEU A 58 -6.25 -5.56 -9.82
C LEU A 58 -6.84 -5.28 -11.21
N ARG A 59 -6.47 -4.13 -11.78
CA ARG A 59 -6.81 -3.81 -13.16
C ARG A 59 -6.22 -4.82 -14.13
N GLN A 60 -6.86 -4.95 -15.30
CA GLN A 60 -6.42 -5.90 -16.32
C GLN A 60 -5.02 -5.56 -16.84
N GLU A 61 -4.70 -4.26 -17.03
CA GLU A 61 -3.37 -3.85 -17.49
C GLU A 61 -2.29 -4.24 -16.48
N SER A 62 -2.54 -4.00 -15.18
CA SER A 62 -1.62 -4.37 -14.10
C SER A 62 -1.34 -5.87 -14.06
N ARG A 63 -2.36 -6.71 -14.26
CA ARG A 63 -2.21 -8.17 -14.32
C ARG A 63 -1.38 -8.60 -15.53
N ALA A 64 -1.70 -8.07 -16.72
CA ALA A 64 -0.97 -8.37 -17.94
C ALA A 64 0.51 -7.98 -17.81
N LEU A 65 0.76 -6.81 -17.23
CA LEU A 65 2.12 -6.28 -17.02
C LEU A 65 2.91 -7.14 -16.03
N LEU A 66 2.31 -7.62 -14.93
CA LEU A 66 2.95 -8.58 -14.02
C LEU A 66 3.29 -9.91 -14.70
N LEU A 67 2.40 -10.41 -15.57
CA LEU A 67 2.63 -11.65 -16.32
C LEU A 67 3.71 -11.50 -17.39
N ALA A 68 3.78 -10.36 -18.07
CA ALA A 68 4.81 -10.09 -19.07
C ALA A 68 6.19 -9.88 -18.41
N SER A 69 6.22 -9.11 -17.31
CA SER A 69 7.47 -8.78 -16.61
C SER A 69 8.11 -9.95 -15.88
N ARG A 70 7.39 -11.06 -15.61
CA ARG A 70 7.94 -12.25 -14.92
C ARG A 70 9.09 -12.94 -15.64
N PHE A 71 9.30 -12.65 -16.92
CA PHE A 71 10.40 -13.20 -17.71
C PHE A 71 11.66 -12.34 -17.63
N LEU A 72 11.54 -11.08 -17.22
CA LEU A 72 12.66 -10.15 -17.10
C LEU A 72 13.48 -10.49 -15.85
N LEU A 73 14.79 -10.72 -16.02
CA LEU A 73 15.71 -10.95 -14.92
C LEU A 73 15.78 -9.74 -13.98
N VAL A 74 15.97 -8.56 -14.56
CA VAL A 74 16.03 -7.27 -13.85
C VAL A 74 15.32 -6.21 -14.68
N VAL A 75 14.46 -5.43 -14.04
CA VAL A 75 13.78 -4.30 -14.68
C VAL A 75 14.70 -3.08 -14.65
N LYS A 76 15.29 -2.75 -15.81
CA LYS A 76 16.18 -1.58 -15.98
C LYS A 76 15.43 -0.28 -16.31
N SER A 77 14.33 -0.37 -17.08
CA SER A 77 13.57 0.81 -17.49
C SER A 77 12.96 1.54 -16.29
N PRO A 78 13.20 2.87 -16.13
CA PRO A 78 12.68 3.64 -15.01
C PRO A 78 11.16 3.75 -15.05
N VAL A 79 10.58 3.87 -16.25
CA VAL A 79 9.13 3.94 -16.46
C VAL A 79 8.47 2.64 -16.02
N LEU A 80 8.97 1.50 -16.52
CA LEU A 80 8.43 0.20 -16.13
C LEU A 80 8.59 -0.06 -14.62
N LYS A 81 9.71 0.39 -14.05
CA LYS A 81 9.96 0.31 -12.62
C LYS A 81 8.93 1.10 -11.82
N SER A 82 8.60 2.34 -12.23
CA SER A 82 7.59 3.16 -11.56
C SER A 82 6.21 2.51 -11.57
N ILE A 83 5.76 2.03 -12.74
CA ILE A 83 4.47 1.35 -12.90
C ILE A 83 4.41 0.08 -12.04
N LEU A 84 5.46 -0.75 -12.06
CA LEU A 84 5.52 -1.95 -11.22
C LEU A 84 5.50 -1.63 -9.73
N ARG A 85 6.16 -0.55 -9.30
CA ARG A 85 6.11 -0.11 -7.89
C ARG A 85 4.70 0.27 -7.47
N GLU A 86 3.95 0.95 -8.33
CA GLU A 86 2.54 1.29 -8.06
C GLU A 86 1.68 0.04 -7.93
N VAL A 87 1.85 -0.93 -8.83
CA VAL A 87 1.14 -2.22 -8.76
C VAL A 87 1.51 -2.99 -7.49
N PHE A 88 2.79 -3.02 -7.12
CA PHE A 88 3.23 -3.66 -5.88
C PHE A 88 2.67 -2.97 -4.64
N LEU A 89 2.66 -1.64 -4.62
CA LEU A 89 2.05 -0.86 -3.54
C LEU A 89 0.56 -1.15 -3.44
N GLU A 90 -0.15 -1.20 -4.57
CA GLU A 90 -1.56 -1.57 -4.59
C GLU A 90 -1.74 -2.95 -3.96
N ILE A 91 -0.95 -3.96 -4.34
CA ILE A 91 -0.99 -5.30 -3.73
C ILE A 91 -0.73 -5.25 -2.21
N GLU A 92 0.27 -4.49 -1.77
CA GLU A 92 0.61 -4.35 -0.33
C GLU A 92 -0.56 -3.78 0.47
N LEU A 93 -1.27 -2.78 -0.06
CA LEU A 93 -2.37 -2.12 0.64
C LEU A 93 -3.57 -3.03 0.91
N TYR A 94 -3.69 -4.17 0.21
CA TYR A 94 -4.70 -5.17 0.56
C TYR A 94 -4.26 -6.11 1.68
N THR A 95 -2.96 -6.21 1.97
CA THR A 95 -2.46 -7.07 3.04
C THR A 95 -2.67 -6.44 4.41
N LEU A 96 -2.83 -7.26 5.46
CA LEU A 96 -3.00 -6.75 6.82
C LEU A 96 -1.82 -5.86 7.26
N ARG A 97 -0.59 -6.27 6.93
CA ARG A 97 0.61 -5.47 7.19
C ARG A 97 0.57 -4.13 6.46
N GLY A 98 0.24 -4.12 5.16
CA GLY A 98 0.17 -2.87 4.39
C GLY A 98 -0.93 -1.93 4.87
N LYS A 99 -2.11 -2.47 5.22
CA LYS A 99 -3.18 -1.70 5.86
C LYS A 99 -2.74 -1.11 7.20
N ALA A 100 -2.09 -1.90 8.05
CA ALA A 100 -1.59 -1.43 9.33
C ALA A 100 -0.58 -0.30 9.14
N VAL A 101 0.38 -0.40 8.22
CA VAL A 101 1.31 0.70 7.96
C VAL A 101 0.55 1.94 7.44
N PHE A 102 -0.37 1.76 6.49
CA PHE A 102 -1.13 2.87 5.90
C PHE A 102 -1.96 3.61 6.96
N TYR A 103 -2.80 2.90 7.72
CA TYR A 103 -3.60 3.51 8.78
C TYR A 103 -2.73 4.04 9.93
N GLY A 104 -1.62 3.38 10.24
CA GLY A 104 -0.66 3.86 11.23
C GLY A 104 -0.05 5.21 10.86
N VAL A 105 0.25 5.43 9.58
CA VAL A 105 0.71 6.73 9.07
C VAL A 105 -0.39 7.78 9.19
N LEU A 106 -1.62 7.46 8.82
CA LEU A 106 -2.75 8.39 8.96
C LEU A 106 -2.97 8.82 10.41
N VAL A 107 -2.94 7.86 11.34
CA VAL A 107 -3.06 8.12 12.79
C VAL A 107 -1.88 8.96 13.29
N ALA A 108 -0.65 8.62 12.89
CA ALA A 108 0.54 9.37 13.30
C ALA A 108 0.50 10.83 12.83
N LEU A 109 0.10 11.07 11.57
CA LEU A 109 -0.02 12.42 11.01
C LEU A 109 -1.08 13.23 11.76
N ARG A 110 -2.24 12.62 12.03
CA ARG A 110 -3.31 13.29 12.78
C ARG A 110 -2.89 13.66 14.20
N GLN A 111 -2.12 12.79 14.87
CA GLN A 111 -1.63 13.04 16.23
C GLN A 111 -0.40 13.97 16.26
N GLY A 112 0.09 14.46 15.11
CA GLY A 112 1.30 15.28 15.03
C GLY A 112 2.60 14.50 15.33
N LEU A 113 2.57 13.17 15.34
CA LEU A 113 3.70 12.31 15.68
C LEU A 113 4.61 12.08 14.47
N LEU A 114 5.25 13.15 13.99
CA LEU A 114 6.13 13.11 12.80
C LEU A 114 7.31 12.14 12.98
N GLU A 115 7.83 11.99 14.19
CA GLU A 115 8.88 11.02 14.53
C GLU A 115 8.49 9.56 14.22
N ALA A 116 7.20 9.23 14.32
CA ALA A 116 6.73 7.88 14.08
C ALA A 116 6.81 7.49 12.59
N LEU A 117 6.83 8.46 11.66
CA LEU A 117 6.93 8.21 10.22
C LEU A 117 8.23 7.50 9.83
N GLY A 118 9.30 7.67 10.62
CA GLY A 118 10.57 6.99 10.40
C GLY A 118 10.61 5.55 10.94
N ASN A 119 9.67 5.16 11.81
CA ASN A 119 9.73 3.89 12.55
C ASN A 119 8.59 2.95 12.15
N LEU A 120 8.91 1.97 11.30
CA LEU A 120 7.96 0.98 10.80
C LEU A 120 7.25 0.20 11.92
N LYS A 121 7.95 -0.15 13.02
CA LYS A 121 7.33 -0.89 14.13
C LYS A 121 6.23 -0.05 14.78
N ARG A 122 6.53 1.23 15.06
CA ARG A 122 5.59 2.18 15.67
C ARG A 122 4.38 2.45 14.78
N LEU A 123 4.58 2.54 13.46
CA LEU A 123 3.47 2.68 12.51
C LEU A 123 2.58 1.44 12.51
N ILE A 124 3.16 0.24 12.50
CA ILE A 124 2.38 -1.00 12.57
C ILE A 124 1.59 -1.06 13.88
N THR A 125 2.18 -0.72 15.03
CA THR A 125 1.46 -0.76 16.30
C THR A 125 0.27 0.21 16.33
N LEU A 126 0.45 1.44 15.84
CA LEU A 126 -0.65 2.42 15.75
C LEU A 126 -1.75 1.93 14.79
N GLY A 127 -1.37 1.42 13.63
CA GLY A 127 -2.34 0.96 12.63
C GLY A 127 -3.07 -0.32 13.01
N VAL A 128 -2.41 -1.27 13.68
CA VAL A 128 -3.07 -2.45 14.24
C VAL A 128 -4.04 -2.03 15.34
N GLY A 129 -3.63 -1.12 16.23
CA GLY A 129 -4.53 -0.55 17.23
C GLY A 129 -5.78 0.06 16.61
N TYR A 130 -5.62 0.86 15.55
CA TYR A 130 -6.73 1.45 14.81
C TYR A 130 -7.62 0.40 14.11
N LEU A 131 -7.02 -0.58 13.44
CA LEU A 131 -7.76 -1.65 12.76
C LEU A 131 -8.52 -2.56 13.75
N ASN A 132 -8.04 -2.67 14.99
CA ASN A 132 -8.69 -3.45 16.02
C ASN A 132 -9.93 -2.77 16.61
N LEU A 133 -10.08 -1.46 16.41
CA LEU A 133 -11.28 -0.75 16.85
C LEU A 133 -12.51 -1.21 16.04
N PRO A 134 -13.69 -1.37 16.69
CA PRO A 134 -14.95 -1.56 15.98
C PRO A 134 -15.17 -0.45 14.96
N VAL A 135 -15.80 -0.77 13.82
CA VAL A 135 -15.95 0.19 12.70
C VAL A 135 -16.63 1.50 13.14
N MET A 136 -17.61 1.42 14.06
CA MET A 136 -18.29 2.61 14.59
C MET A 136 -17.37 3.55 15.41
N TRP A 137 -16.24 3.04 15.91
CA TRP A 137 -15.30 3.75 16.79
C TRP A 137 -14.04 4.19 16.05
N ARG A 138 -13.92 3.81 14.77
CA ARG A 138 -12.79 4.14 13.90
C ARG A 138 -12.89 5.58 13.43
N VAL A 139 -12.61 6.51 14.32
CA VAL A 139 -12.54 7.94 13.97
C VAL A 139 -11.13 8.23 13.46
N LEU A 140 -10.95 8.16 12.14
CA LEU A 140 -10.06 9.09 11.44
C LEU A 140 -10.94 10.33 11.27
N GLY A 141 -10.55 11.43 11.91
CA GLY A 141 -11.41 12.61 12.08
C GLY A 141 -11.95 13.08 10.75
#